data_AF-A0A7S1VJV2-F1
#
_entry.id   AF-A0A7S1VJV2-F1
#
_cell.length_a   1.000
_cell.length_b   1.000
_cell.length_c   1.000
_cell.angle_alpha   90.00
_cell.angle_beta   90.00
_cell.angle_gamma   90.00
#
_symmetry.space_group_name_H-M   'P 1'
#
loop_
_entity.id
_entity.type
_entity.pdbx_description
1 polymer ?
#
loop_
_entity_poly.entity_id
_entity_poly.type
_entity_poly.pdbx_seq_one_letter_code
_entity_poly.pdbx_strand_id
1 'polypeptide(L)'
;KQGVVGLGMMSDHGLKEHGWKISDYEWNHNVGRGPQLWRFRTFMMENILGRSSTTTIQRRRDKPLLLISERSSRRKFDMRPYATFIQDTFGDEVEVRSVVLRNLSMEEQVRTTAEASIMFSMCGGGTFTGMFLPRGASLVLWYQSDIP
;
A
#
# COMPACT_ATOMS: atom_id res chain seq x y z
N LYS A 1 0.44 28.11 10.92
CA LYS A 1 -0.39 26.89 10.97
C LYS A 1 -0.48 26.32 9.56
N GLN A 2 0.45 25.46 9.16
CA GLN A 2 0.41 24.78 7.86
C GLN A 2 -0.29 23.44 8.09
N GLY A 3 -1.61 23.42 7.90
CA GLY A 3 -2.34 22.16 7.86
C GLY A 3 -1.90 21.40 6.61
N VAL A 4 -1.19 20.29 6.79
CA VAL A 4 -0.97 19.34 5.71
C VAL A 4 -2.36 18.80 5.35
N VAL A 5 -2.82 19.07 4.13
CA VAL A 5 -4.02 18.46 3.58
C VAL A 5 -3.82 16.95 3.64
N GLY A 6 -4.45 16.30 4.62
CA GLY A 6 -4.27 14.89 4.88
C GLY A 6 -4.70 14.06 3.66
N LEU A 7 -4.11 12.89 3.50
CA LEU A 7 -4.48 11.93 2.44
C LEU A 7 -6.00 11.75 2.30
N GLY A 8 -6.74 11.80 3.42
CA GLY A 8 -8.20 11.78 3.44
C GLY A 8 -8.86 12.77 2.48
N MET A 9 -8.35 14.01 2.42
CA MET A 9 -8.88 15.08 1.56
C MET A 9 -8.44 14.94 0.09
N MET A 10 -7.39 14.14 -0.19
CA MET A 10 -6.96 13.76 -1.54
C MET A 10 -7.50 12.41 -1.99
N SER A 11 -8.17 11.69 -1.08
CA SER A 11 -8.74 10.36 -1.28
C SER A 11 -10.26 10.41 -1.27
N ASP A 12 -10.83 9.24 -1.57
CA ASP A 12 -12.15 8.85 -2.10
C ASP A 12 -13.42 9.60 -1.66
N HIS A 13 -13.41 10.42 -0.61
CA HIS A 13 -14.67 10.88 -0.01
C HIS A 13 -14.80 12.39 0.15
N GLY A 14 -13.79 13.20 -0.18
CA GLY A 14 -13.88 14.66 0.02
C GLY A 14 -14.14 15.02 1.49
N LEU A 15 -15.36 15.46 1.81
CA LEU A 15 -15.84 15.72 3.18
C LEU A 15 -16.76 14.63 3.76
N LYS A 16 -17.08 13.57 3.00
CA LYS A 16 -17.96 12.46 3.41
C LYS A 16 -17.19 11.36 4.16
N GLU A 17 -17.93 10.54 4.92
CA GLU A 17 -17.35 9.43 5.68
C GLU A 17 -17.11 8.19 4.81
N HIS A 18 -15.83 7.79 4.71
CA HIS A 18 -15.30 6.45 4.46
C HIS A 18 -15.81 5.57 3.28
N GLY A 19 -16.76 5.99 2.44
CA GLY A 19 -17.10 5.30 1.18
C GLY A 19 -17.72 3.92 1.31
N TRP A 20 -18.40 3.64 2.42
CA TRP A 20 -18.99 2.32 2.65
C TRP A 20 -20.35 2.18 1.98
N LYS A 21 -21.00 3.28 1.59
CA LYS A 21 -22.34 3.29 1.02
C LYS A 21 -22.28 3.56 -0.47
N ILE A 22 -23.20 2.97 -1.23
CA ILE A 22 -23.34 3.21 -2.68
C ILE A 22 -23.53 4.71 -2.96
N SER A 23 -24.27 5.42 -2.10
CA SER A 23 -24.48 6.87 -2.17
C SER A 23 -23.20 7.70 -2.04
N ASP A 24 -22.12 7.14 -1.49
CA ASP A 24 -20.84 7.83 -1.37
C ASP A 24 -20.15 7.95 -2.75
N TYR A 25 -20.50 7.09 -3.69
CA TYR A 25 -19.95 7.05 -5.06
C TYR A 25 -20.78 7.84 -6.08
N GLU A 26 -21.91 8.44 -5.68
CA GLU A 26 -22.71 9.30 -6.56
C GLU A 26 -21.93 10.51 -7.08
N TRP A 27 -20.95 10.97 -6.30
CA TRP A 27 -20.11 12.11 -6.63
C TRP A 27 -18.63 11.74 -6.48
N ASN A 28 -17.96 11.57 -7.61
CA ASN A 28 -16.54 11.24 -7.60
C ASN A 28 -15.69 12.50 -7.35
N HIS A 29 -15.15 12.63 -6.15
CA HIS A 29 -14.27 13.75 -5.76
C HIS A 29 -12.80 13.56 -6.17
N ASN A 30 -12.45 12.39 -6.71
CA ASN A 30 -11.08 11.96 -6.96
C ASN A 30 -10.62 12.03 -8.42
N VAL A 31 -11.50 12.40 -9.35
CA VAL A 31 -11.16 12.47 -10.77
C VAL A 31 -9.99 13.44 -10.98
N GLY A 32 -8.95 12.98 -11.68
CA GLY A 32 -7.80 13.80 -12.06
C GLY A 32 -6.80 14.12 -10.94
N ARG A 33 -6.93 13.52 -9.74
CA ARG A 33 -6.03 13.80 -8.60
C ARG A 33 -4.77 12.94 -8.52
N GLY A 34 -4.59 12.01 -9.47
CA GLY A 34 -3.42 11.11 -9.53
C GLY A 34 -2.07 11.86 -9.45
N PRO A 35 -1.85 12.94 -10.22
CA PRO A 35 -0.63 13.73 -10.12
C PRO A 35 -0.41 14.37 -8.75
N GLN A 36 -1.46 14.90 -8.09
CA GLN A 36 -1.38 15.46 -6.75
C GLN A 36 -1.03 14.39 -5.72
N LEU A 37 -1.70 13.23 -5.78
CA LEU A 37 -1.42 12.10 -4.89
C LEU A 37 0.03 11.61 -5.06
N TRP A 38 0.53 11.55 -6.30
CA TRP A 38 1.92 11.19 -6.58
C TRP A 38 2.91 12.20 -6.02
N ARG A 39 2.66 13.51 -6.18
CA ARG A 39 3.50 14.56 -5.59
C ARG A 39 3.52 14.46 -4.06
N PHE A 40 2.36 14.20 -3.46
CA PHE A 40 2.27 14.03 -2.01
C PHE A 40 3.01 12.78 -1.52
N ARG A 41 2.85 11.64 -2.19
CA ARG A 41 3.63 10.42 -1.94
C ARG A 41 5.12 10.72 -1.97
N THR A 42 5.61 11.35 -3.04
CA THR A 42 7.04 11.69 -3.19
C THR A 42 7.51 12.60 -2.07
N PHE A 43 6.75 13.65 -1.75
CA PHE A 43 7.05 14.52 -0.61
C PHE A 43 7.18 13.73 0.69
N MET A 44 6.25 12.84 1.01
CA MET A 44 6.33 12.03 2.22
C MET A 44 7.54 11.10 2.21
N MET A 45 7.81 10.41 1.11
CA MET A 45 8.98 9.53 1.01
C MET A 45 10.29 10.27 1.18
N GLU A 46 10.44 11.45 0.58
CA GLU A 46 11.66 12.26 0.73
C GLU A 46 11.88 12.69 2.18
N ASN A 47 10.81 12.98 2.93
CA ASN A 47 10.89 13.38 4.32
C ASN A 47 11.08 12.19 5.29
N ILE A 48 10.55 11.02 4.95
CA ILE A 48 10.64 9.81 5.80
C ILE A 48 11.96 9.07 5.55
N LEU A 49 12.34 8.86 4.28
CA LEU A 49 13.51 8.06 3.90
C LEU A 49 14.75 8.90 3.60
N GLY A 50 14.58 10.21 3.41
CA GLY A 50 15.58 11.07 2.78
C GLY A 50 15.52 11.02 1.25
N ARG A 51 15.97 12.12 0.61
CA ARG A 51 15.98 12.25 -0.86
C ARG A 51 16.82 11.19 -1.55
N SER A 52 18.05 10.94 -1.07
CA SER A 52 18.97 9.97 -1.66
C SER A 52 18.41 8.54 -1.65
N SER A 53 17.72 8.16 -0.58
CA SER A 53 17.08 6.83 -0.46
C SER A 53 15.95 6.66 -1.46
N THR A 54 15.13 7.70 -1.65
CA THR A 54 13.97 7.66 -2.57
C THR A 54 14.40 7.42 -4.02
N THR A 55 15.49 8.05 -4.47
CA THR A 55 16.04 7.84 -5.82
C THR A 55 16.56 6.42 -6.01
N THR A 56 17.19 5.83 -4.99
CA THR A 56 17.73 4.46 -5.05
C THR A 56 16.62 3.41 -5.19
N ILE A 57 15.52 3.57 -4.46
CA ILE A 57 14.36 2.65 -4.52
C ILE A 57 13.73 2.62 -5.92
N GLN A 58 13.82 3.70 -6.69
CA GLN A 58 13.30 3.75 -8.06
C GLN A 58 14.16 2.98 -9.07
N ARG A 59 15.37 2.53 -8.70
CA ARG A 59 16.19 1.70 -9.58
C ARG A 59 15.58 0.29 -9.66
N ARG A 60 15.49 -0.24 -10.89
CA ARG A 60 14.92 -1.57 -11.15
C ARG A 60 15.68 -2.62 -10.35
N ARG A 61 14.94 -3.44 -9.60
CA ARG A 61 15.43 -4.71 -9.05
C ARG A 61 15.57 -5.73 -10.18
N ASP A 62 16.48 -6.68 -10.02
CA ASP A 62 16.65 -7.78 -10.97
C ASP A 62 15.45 -8.73 -10.96
N LYS A 63 14.79 -8.86 -9.81
CA LYS A 63 13.58 -9.66 -9.61
C LYS A 63 12.44 -8.80 -9.06
N PRO A 64 11.19 -9.03 -9.48
CA PRO A 64 10.03 -8.38 -8.89
C PRO A 64 9.87 -8.81 -7.42
N LEU A 65 9.61 -7.82 -6.56
CA LEU A 65 9.34 -8.05 -5.13
C LEU A 65 7.83 -8.15 -4.89
N LEU A 66 7.39 -9.28 -4.34
CA LEU A 66 6.03 -9.54 -3.91
C LEU A 66 5.97 -9.38 -2.38
N LEU A 67 5.38 -8.28 -1.94
CA LEU A 67 5.19 -7.96 -0.52
C LEU A 67 3.85 -8.53 -0.04
N ILE A 68 3.87 -9.30 1.03
CA ILE A 68 2.66 -9.90 1.62
C ILE A 68 2.49 -9.38 3.05
N SER A 69 1.39 -8.68 3.30
CA SER A 69 1.00 -8.24 4.64
C SER A 69 0.28 -9.39 5.36
N GLU A 70 1.00 -10.10 6.22
CA GLU A 70 0.59 -11.39 6.77
C GLU A 70 -0.74 -11.37 7.52
N ARG A 71 -0.94 -10.33 8.34
CA ARG A 71 -2.02 -10.26 9.34
C ARG A 71 -2.56 -8.86 9.49
N SER A 72 -3.88 -8.78 9.68
CA SER A 72 -4.57 -7.59 10.15
C SER A 72 -4.92 -7.75 11.63
N SER A 73 -4.81 -6.68 12.42
CA SER A 73 -5.14 -6.70 13.84
C SER A 73 -6.60 -7.06 14.14
N ARG A 74 -7.50 -6.93 13.16
CA ARG A 74 -8.94 -7.17 13.32
C ARG A 74 -9.45 -8.42 12.60
N ARG A 75 -8.61 -9.16 11.88
CA ARG A 75 -9.06 -10.29 11.04
C ARG A 75 -8.30 -11.57 11.37
N LYS A 76 -9.01 -12.71 11.37
CA LYS A 76 -8.45 -14.05 11.63
C LYS A 76 -7.88 -14.72 10.36
N PHE A 77 -7.62 -13.96 9.31
CA PHE A 77 -7.04 -14.49 8.07
C PHE A 77 -5.52 -14.43 8.12
N ASP A 78 -4.88 -15.54 7.76
CA ASP A 78 -3.44 -15.71 7.74
C ASP A 78 -2.96 -15.80 6.29
N MET A 79 -2.18 -14.80 5.84
CA MET A 79 -1.64 -14.78 4.48
C MET A 79 -0.35 -15.60 4.31
N ARG A 80 0.24 -16.11 5.41
CA ARG A 80 1.51 -16.86 5.35
C ARG A 80 1.48 -18.09 4.44
N PRO A 81 0.42 -18.94 4.42
CA PRO A 81 0.36 -20.07 3.51
C PRO A 81 0.45 -19.68 2.02
N TYR A 82 -0.07 -18.49 1.67
CA TYR A 82 0.00 -17.98 0.30
C TYR A 82 1.40 -17.46 -0.04
N ALA A 83 2.13 -16.92 0.92
CA ALA A 83 3.53 -16.57 0.72
C ALA A 83 4.37 -17.80 0.36
N THR A 84 4.19 -18.90 1.11
CA THR A 84 4.82 -20.19 0.80
C THR A 84 4.38 -20.69 -0.58
N PHE A 85 3.09 -20.70 -0.87
CA PHE A 85 2.58 -21.13 -2.18
C PHE A 85 3.17 -20.34 -3.36
N ILE A 86 3.26 -19.02 -3.25
CA ILE A 86 3.85 -18.16 -4.28
C ILE A 86 5.34 -18.48 -4.43
N GLN A 87 6.07 -18.61 -3.32
CA GLN A 87 7.49 -18.93 -3.35
C GLN A 87 7.76 -20.31 -3.97
N ASP A 88 6.94 -21.31 -3.68
CA ASP A 88 7.05 -22.66 -4.24
C ASP A 88 6.68 -22.69 -5.72
N THR A 89 5.72 -21.86 -6.16
CA THR A 89 5.22 -21.82 -7.54
C THR A 89 6.20 -21.10 -8.47
N PHE A 90 6.73 -19.96 -8.05
CA PHE A 90 7.55 -19.08 -8.90
C PHE A 90 9.05 -19.18 -8.60
N GLY A 91 9.43 -19.82 -7.49
CA GLY A 91 10.83 -20.06 -7.14
C GLY A 91 11.68 -18.79 -7.21
N ASP A 92 12.76 -18.87 -7.97
CA ASP A 92 13.72 -17.79 -8.14
C ASP A 92 13.27 -16.68 -9.10
N GLU A 93 12.12 -16.78 -9.76
CA GLU A 93 11.64 -15.72 -10.66
C GLU A 93 11.16 -14.47 -9.89
N VAL A 94 10.84 -14.63 -8.61
CA VAL A 94 10.32 -13.57 -7.75
C VAL A 94 11.03 -13.55 -6.40
N GLU A 95 11.02 -12.39 -5.74
CA GLU A 95 11.35 -12.30 -4.32
C GLU A 95 10.04 -12.19 -3.53
N VAL A 96 9.76 -13.13 -2.63
CA VAL A 96 8.60 -13.05 -1.73
C VAL A 96 9.04 -12.52 -0.37
N ARG A 97 8.42 -11.42 0.10
CA ARG A 97 8.65 -10.87 1.44
C ARG A 97 7.35 -10.82 2.20
N SER A 98 7.24 -11.66 3.24
CA SER A 98 6.10 -11.66 4.16
C SER A 98 6.43 -10.83 5.39
N VAL A 99 5.55 -9.91 5.77
CA VAL A 99 5.73 -9.04 6.93
C VAL A 99 4.44 -8.83 7.70
N VAL A 100 4.56 -8.64 9.01
CA VAL A 100 3.49 -8.09 9.84
C VAL A 100 3.70 -6.58 9.92
N LEU A 101 3.04 -5.80 9.04
CA LEU A 101 3.29 -4.35 8.89
C LEU A 101 3.23 -3.56 10.22
N ARG A 102 2.34 -3.93 11.15
CA ARG A 102 2.23 -3.26 12.46
C ARG A 102 3.48 -3.40 13.34
N ASN A 103 4.35 -4.37 13.05
CA ASN A 103 5.60 -4.59 13.78
C ASN A 103 6.76 -3.76 13.20
N LEU A 104 6.56 -3.14 12.04
CA LEU A 104 7.55 -2.29 11.37
C LEU A 104 7.35 -0.83 11.78
N SER A 105 8.45 -0.09 11.90
CA SER A 105 8.43 1.37 11.97
C SER A 105 7.83 1.98 10.70
N MET A 106 7.42 3.25 10.77
CA MET A 106 6.89 3.95 9.59
C MET A 106 7.92 3.98 8.45
N GLU A 107 9.20 4.19 8.77
CA GLU A 107 10.27 4.19 7.78
C GLU A 107 10.38 2.83 7.07
N GLU A 108 10.36 1.73 7.83
CA GLU A 108 10.43 0.37 7.29
C GLU A 108 9.19 0.03 6.45
N GLN A 109 7.99 0.45 6.88
CA GLN A 109 6.76 0.26 6.11
C GLN A 109 6.83 0.98 4.76
N VAL A 110 7.26 2.25 4.76
CA VAL A 110 7.39 3.06 3.54
C VAL A 110 8.45 2.47 2.62
N ARG A 111 9.64 2.14 3.16
CA ARG A 111 10.74 1.56 2.38
C ARG A 111 10.35 0.23 1.75
N THR A 112 9.82 -0.69 2.56
CA THR A 112 9.44 -2.02 2.08
C THR A 112 8.35 -1.95 1.02
N THR A 113 7.36 -1.07 1.20
CA THR A 113 6.27 -0.92 0.22
C THR A 113 6.75 -0.24 -1.05
N ALA A 114 7.64 0.74 -0.95
CA ALA A 114 8.15 1.45 -2.13
C ALA A 114 9.07 0.59 -3.01
N GLU A 115 9.66 -0.47 -2.47
CA GLU A 115 10.45 -1.46 -3.22
C GLU A 115 9.58 -2.53 -3.91
N ALA A 116 8.32 -2.70 -3.50
CA ALA A 116 7.47 -3.79 -3.95
C ALA A 116 6.94 -3.55 -5.37
N SER A 117 6.92 -4.61 -6.18
CA SER A 117 6.27 -4.65 -7.48
C SER A 117 4.79 -5.05 -7.36
N ILE A 118 4.49 -5.93 -6.41
CA ILE A 118 3.12 -6.30 -6.07
C ILE A 118 3.03 -6.32 -4.54
N MET A 119 1.96 -5.73 -4.00
CA MET A 119 1.62 -5.84 -2.59
C MET A 119 0.30 -6.56 -2.42
N PHE A 120 0.29 -7.62 -1.62
CA PHE A 120 -0.91 -8.29 -1.14
C PHE A 120 -1.24 -7.78 0.26
N SER A 121 -2.47 -7.33 0.47
CA SER A 121 -2.92 -6.89 1.79
C SER A 121 -4.38 -7.24 2.01
N MET A 122 -4.71 -7.58 3.25
CA MET A 122 -6.08 -7.52 3.72
C MET A 122 -6.56 -6.07 3.69
N CYS A 123 -7.81 -5.84 3.26
CA CYS A 123 -8.43 -4.51 3.34
C CYS A 123 -8.48 -4.03 4.81
N GLY A 124 -7.99 -2.82 5.08
CA GLY A 124 -8.01 -2.21 6.42
C GLY A 124 -7.02 -1.06 6.56
N GLY A 125 -6.75 -0.61 7.78
CA GLY A 125 -5.84 0.53 8.01
C GLY A 125 -4.43 0.32 7.46
N GLY A 126 -3.91 -0.91 7.49
CA GLY A 126 -2.58 -1.24 6.96
C GLY A 126 -2.47 -1.11 5.43
N THR A 127 -3.59 -1.21 4.71
CA THR A 127 -3.66 -1.04 3.25
C THR A 127 -3.17 0.34 2.79
N PHE A 128 -3.27 1.33 3.66
CA PHE A 128 -2.85 2.69 3.37
C PHE A 128 -1.38 2.78 2.93
N THR A 129 -0.52 1.90 3.46
CA THR A 129 0.90 1.82 3.06
C THR A 129 1.07 1.55 1.56
N GLY A 130 0.10 0.92 0.91
CA GLY A 130 0.07 0.68 -0.54
C GLY A 130 0.18 1.95 -1.38
N MET A 131 -0.12 3.13 -0.83
CA MET A 131 0.10 4.40 -1.52
C MET A 131 1.58 4.67 -1.85
N PHE A 132 2.50 4.03 -1.13
CA PHE A 132 3.94 4.16 -1.31
C PHE A 132 4.46 3.24 -2.41
N LEU A 133 3.62 2.38 -3.00
CA LEU A 133 4.00 1.58 -4.17
C LEU A 133 4.54 2.47 -5.31
N PRO A 134 5.53 1.99 -6.07
CA PRO A 134 6.05 2.71 -7.22
C PRO A 134 5.05 2.68 -8.40
N ARG A 135 5.28 3.52 -9.42
CA ARG A 135 4.47 3.48 -10.64
C ARG A 135 4.61 2.13 -11.33
N GLY A 136 3.50 1.60 -11.82
CA GLY A 136 3.44 0.29 -12.47
C GLY A 136 3.36 -0.89 -11.50
N ALA A 137 3.49 -0.67 -10.19
CA ALA A 137 3.23 -1.70 -9.21
C ALA A 137 1.72 -1.90 -8.98
N SER A 138 1.36 -3.06 -8.46
CA SER A 138 -0.02 -3.46 -8.20
C SER A 138 -0.29 -3.65 -6.71
N LEU A 139 -1.47 -3.22 -6.26
CA LEU A 139 -2.01 -3.52 -4.94
C LEU A 139 -3.15 -4.53 -5.10
N VAL A 140 -3.00 -5.70 -4.51
CA VAL A 140 -4.03 -6.75 -4.47
C VAL A 140 -4.66 -6.75 -3.09
N LEU A 141 -5.94 -6.40 -3.04
CA LEU A 141 -6.71 -6.33 -1.80
C LEU A 141 -7.58 -7.55 -1.61
N TRP A 142 -7.37 -8.24 -0.50
CA TRP A 142 -8.27 -9.29 -0.06
C TRP A 142 -9.39 -8.70 0.81
N TYR A 143 -10.60 -8.81 0.28
CA TYR A 143 -11.83 -8.51 0.99
C TYR A 143 -12.35 -9.80 1.60
N GLN A 144 -12.14 -9.96 2.91
CA GLN A 144 -12.95 -10.91 3.66
C GLN A 144 -14.25 -10.18 3.95
N SER A 145 -15.31 -10.57 3.25
CA SER A 145 -16.66 -10.17 3.63
C SER A 145 -16.95 -10.78 4.99
N ASP A 146 -17.43 -9.95 5.92
CA ASP A 146 -18.18 -10.45 7.06
C ASP A 146 -19.52 -10.95 6.48
N ILE A 147 -19.50 -12.13 5.83
CA ILE A 147 -20.73 -12.88 5.61
C ILE A 147 -20.99 -13.54 6.96
N PRO A 148 -22.03 -13.11 7.70
CA PRO A 148 -22.49 -13.85 8.88
C PRO A 148 -22.82 -15.31 8.54
#